data_AF-A0A2N8THX3-F1
#
_entry.id   AF-A0A2N8THX3-F1
#
_cell.length_a   1.000
_cell.length_b   1.000
_cell.length_c   1.000
_cell.angle_alpha   90.00
_cell.angle_beta   90.00
_cell.angle_gamma   90.00
#
_symmetry.space_group_name_H-M   'P 1'
#
loop_
_entity.id
_entity.type
_entity.pdbx_description
1 polymer ?
#
loop_
_entity_poly.entity_id
_entity_poly.type
_entity_poly.pdbx_seq_one_letter_code
_entity_poly.pdbx_strand_id
1 'polypeptide(L)'
;MSLTTDAPVVPAPARGMNPLGALSEHLMAVLERGGADMSKLGVPAQPEPDDGLWEDVSVPQARARRNMWRNSINDAAHNDYLHFRLDDLDPNQKPNTLRNWLMSLVEAQKRGARPEILNMLMPGNIGSGKTAAAIAFGNEAAELGLWALFVKHSTYLTWRRPDSAPHSMKAWEVRKRFVECDVLVLDELCGEMDMTATEFARRETIDLIDARIAAGRPTAYTTNLRSRRTPEHPGLGVVDILGERLLSRLEASAHLVRIQGPDRRKPARPLDW
;
A
#
# COMPACT_ATOMS: atom_id res chain seq x y z
N MET A 1 30.67 -21.91 -61.65
CA MET A 1 30.78 -21.08 -60.44
C MET A 1 29.64 -21.49 -59.51
N SER A 2 30.02 -21.99 -58.33
CA SER A 2 29.15 -22.32 -57.19
C SER A 2 28.43 -21.08 -56.66
N LEU A 3 27.28 -21.25 -56.00
CA LEU A 3 26.95 -20.66 -54.70
C LEU A 3 25.61 -21.25 -54.21
N THR A 4 25.69 -22.40 -53.54
CA THR A 4 24.67 -22.90 -52.60
C THR A 4 24.98 -22.32 -51.21
N THR A 5 24.04 -21.59 -50.62
CA THR A 5 24.13 -21.09 -49.24
C THR A 5 23.53 -22.12 -48.28
N ASP A 6 24.37 -22.89 -47.60
CA ASP A 6 23.96 -23.71 -46.46
C ASP A 6 23.77 -22.83 -45.21
N ALA A 7 22.63 -23.00 -44.54
CA ALA A 7 22.33 -22.38 -43.26
C ALA A 7 23.20 -23.01 -42.14
N PRO A 8 23.65 -22.23 -41.14
CA PRO A 8 24.50 -22.76 -40.08
C PRO A 8 23.72 -23.70 -39.18
N VAL A 9 24.26 -24.90 -38.97
CA VAL A 9 23.77 -25.87 -37.99
C VAL A 9 24.04 -25.32 -36.59
N VAL A 10 22.99 -24.97 -35.86
CA VAL A 10 23.08 -24.61 -34.43
C VAL A 10 23.14 -25.93 -33.63
N PRO A 11 24.23 -26.20 -32.89
CA PRO A 11 24.31 -27.42 -32.11
C PRO A 11 23.34 -27.36 -30.94
N ALA A 12 22.69 -28.49 -30.64
CA ALA A 12 21.87 -28.64 -29.44
C ALA A 12 22.74 -28.41 -28.18
N PRO A 13 22.24 -27.73 -27.13
CA PRO A 13 23.03 -27.47 -25.95
C PRO A 13 23.44 -28.78 -25.28
N ALA A 14 24.73 -28.89 -24.94
CA ALA A 14 25.28 -30.04 -24.27
C ALA A 14 24.55 -30.26 -22.93
N ARG A 15 24.09 -31.50 -22.68
CA ARG A 15 23.62 -31.93 -21.36
C ARG A 15 24.82 -32.00 -20.42
N GLY A 16 25.22 -30.86 -19.87
CA GLY A 16 26.12 -30.75 -18.72
C GLY A 16 25.30 -30.41 -17.48
N MET A 17 25.61 -31.02 -16.34
CA MET A 17 25.15 -30.52 -15.04
C MET A 17 25.58 -29.07 -14.91
N ASN A 18 24.62 -28.16 -14.75
CA ASN A 18 24.92 -26.77 -14.47
C ASN A 18 25.80 -26.70 -13.22
N PRO A 19 26.89 -25.92 -13.22
CA PRO A 19 27.71 -25.71 -12.03
C PRO A 19 26.82 -25.25 -10.88
N LEU A 20 27.07 -25.78 -9.68
CA LEU A 20 26.33 -25.54 -8.42
C LEU A 20 26.14 -24.05 -8.04
N GLY A 21 26.79 -23.12 -8.74
CA GLY A 21 26.63 -21.67 -8.57
C GLY A 21 25.53 -21.01 -9.41
N ALA A 22 24.85 -21.73 -10.31
CA ALA A 22 23.77 -21.18 -11.13
C ALA A 22 22.38 -21.55 -10.58
N LEU A 23 22.22 -21.47 -9.25
CA LEU A 23 20.91 -21.64 -8.63
C LEU A 23 20.06 -20.41 -9.00
N SER A 24 18.90 -20.65 -9.60
CA SER A 24 17.97 -19.56 -9.91
C SER A 24 17.52 -18.87 -8.62
N GLU A 25 17.23 -17.57 -8.68
CA GLU A 25 16.70 -16.80 -7.55
C GLU A 25 15.47 -17.47 -6.92
N HIS A 26 14.67 -18.15 -7.75
CA HIS A 26 13.52 -18.93 -7.31
C HIS A 26 13.91 -20.13 -6.43
N LEU A 27 14.96 -20.87 -6.80
CA LEU A 27 15.43 -22.01 -5.99
C LEU A 27 16.03 -21.53 -4.67
N MET A 28 16.74 -20.40 -4.69
CA MET A 28 17.29 -19.78 -3.49
C MET A 28 16.18 -19.34 -2.52
N ALA A 29 15.12 -18.71 -3.04
CA ALA A 29 13.96 -18.32 -2.24
C ALA A 29 13.21 -19.52 -1.62
N VAL A 30 13.22 -20.68 -2.28
CA VAL A 30 12.63 -21.92 -1.75
C VAL A 30 13.51 -22.51 -0.64
N LEU A 31 14.84 -22.50 -0.81
CA LEU A 31 15.80 -22.99 0.18
C LEU A 31 15.82 -22.11 1.45
N GLU A 32 15.71 -20.79 1.30
CA GLU A 32 15.59 -19.84 2.43
C GLU A 32 14.32 -20.10 3.25
N ARG A 33 13.17 -20.31 2.60
CA ARG A 33 11.91 -20.63 3.30
C ARG A 33 11.96 -21.98 4.02
N GLY A 34 12.83 -22.89 3.56
CA GLY A 34 13.04 -24.21 4.15
C GLY A 34 14.07 -24.25 5.30
N GLY A 35 14.71 -23.13 5.64
CA GLY A 35 15.71 -23.06 6.70
C GLY A 35 17.05 -23.72 6.35
N ALA A 36 17.40 -23.81 5.06
CA ALA A 36 18.68 -24.36 4.63
C ALA A 36 19.85 -23.46 5.05
N ASP A 37 20.94 -24.06 5.54
CA ASP A 37 22.17 -23.35 5.94
C ASP A 37 22.97 -22.90 4.71
N MET A 38 22.91 -21.60 4.43
CA MET A 38 23.46 -20.95 3.24
C MET A 38 24.97 -20.73 3.30
N SER A 39 25.61 -20.97 4.46
CA SER A 39 27.07 -20.83 4.64
C SER A 39 27.88 -21.77 3.74
N LYS A 40 27.27 -22.88 3.31
CA LYS A 40 27.87 -23.88 2.41
C LYS A 40 27.76 -23.52 0.92
N LEU A 41 27.00 -22.49 0.57
CA LEU A 41 26.68 -22.08 -0.80
C LEU A 41 27.48 -20.87 -1.28
N GLY A 42 28.44 -20.37 -0.49
CA GLY A 42 29.31 -19.24 -0.87
C GLY A 42 28.59 -17.89 -0.98
N VAL A 43 27.32 -17.83 -0.55
CA VAL A 43 26.58 -16.58 -0.38
C VAL A 43 27.03 -16.00 0.97
N PRO A 44 27.59 -14.77 1.01
CA PRO A 44 27.93 -14.16 2.28
C PRO A 44 26.68 -14.09 3.14
N ALA A 45 26.76 -14.61 4.37
CA ALA A 45 25.67 -14.51 5.33
C ALA A 45 25.24 -13.05 5.40
N GLN A 46 23.93 -12.81 5.30
CA GLN A 46 23.39 -11.51 5.67
C GLN A 46 23.93 -11.21 7.08
N PRO A 47 24.45 -9.99 7.32
CA PRO A 47 24.96 -9.67 8.65
C PRO A 47 23.87 -10.02 9.67
N GLU A 48 24.26 -10.78 10.70
CA GLU A 48 23.40 -11.03 11.85
C GLU A 48 22.78 -9.66 12.25
N PRO A 49 21.46 -9.59 12.48
CA PRO A 49 20.88 -8.40 13.06
C PRO A 49 21.73 -8.01 14.29
N ASP A 50 22.10 -6.73 14.42
CA ASP A 50 22.91 -6.21 15.55
C ASP A 50 22.28 -6.51 16.93
N ASP A 51 21.02 -6.92 16.90
CA ASP A 51 20.17 -7.37 17.96
C ASP A 51 20.21 -8.91 18.05
N GLY A 52 20.90 -9.42 19.08
CA GLY A 52 21.13 -10.84 19.33
C GLY A 52 19.87 -11.71 19.57
N LEU A 53 20.01 -12.83 20.28
CA LEU A 53 18.90 -13.75 20.57
C LEU A 53 17.77 -13.03 21.33
N TRP A 54 16.57 -13.01 20.74
CA TRP A 54 15.41 -12.32 21.30
C TRP A 54 14.76 -13.13 22.43
N GLU A 55 14.79 -12.60 23.66
CA GLU A 55 14.04 -13.16 24.79
C GLU A 55 12.52 -12.88 24.67
N ASP A 56 12.13 -11.83 23.94
CA ASP A 56 10.74 -11.45 23.68
C ASP A 56 10.48 -11.26 22.17
N VAL A 57 9.57 -12.08 21.63
CA VAL A 57 9.17 -12.06 20.22
C VAL A 57 8.39 -10.79 19.83
N SER A 58 7.90 -10.00 20.80
CA SER A 58 7.20 -8.75 20.54
C SER A 58 8.08 -7.71 19.85
N VAL A 59 9.38 -7.71 20.17
CA VAL A 59 10.36 -6.76 19.63
C VAL A 59 10.64 -6.99 18.14
N PRO A 60 11.02 -8.20 17.68
CA PRO A 60 11.21 -8.46 16.26
C PRO A 60 9.89 -8.34 15.48
N GLN A 61 8.72 -8.65 16.07
CA GLN A 61 7.43 -8.43 15.43
C GLN A 61 7.12 -6.95 15.22
N ALA A 62 7.32 -6.10 16.23
CA ALA A 62 7.15 -4.66 16.11
C ALA A 62 8.10 -4.07 15.05
N ARG A 63 9.36 -4.52 15.04
CA ARG A 63 10.34 -4.15 14.01
C ARG A 63 9.87 -4.57 12.60
N ALA A 64 9.41 -5.80 12.44
CA ALA A 64 8.88 -6.29 11.17
C ALA A 64 7.69 -5.46 10.68
N ARG A 65 6.75 -5.10 11.57
CA ARG A 65 5.59 -4.26 11.23
C ARG A 65 6.00 -2.84 10.79
N ARG A 66 6.95 -2.21 11.50
CA ARG A 66 7.53 -0.92 11.06
C ARG A 66 8.20 -1.02 9.69
N ASN A 67 8.96 -2.08 9.45
CA ASN A 67 9.62 -2.30 8.16
C ASN A 67 8.60 -2.52 7.04
N MET A 68 7.51 -3.25 7.30
CA MET A 68 6.43 -3.43 6.33
C MET A 68 5.77 -2.10 5.94
N TRP A 69 5.53 -1.22 6.92
CA TRP A 69 5.02 0.12 6.66
C TRP A 69 5.98 0.92 5.78
N ARG A 70 7.26 1.04 6.17
CA ARG A 70 8.28 1.77 5.41
C ARG A 70 8.44 1.23 4.00
N ASN A 71 8.51 -0.09 3.83
CA ASN A 71 8.61 -0.73 2.52
C ASN A 71 7.39 -0.41 1.66
N SER A 72 6.17 -0.43 2.21
CA SER A 72 4.96 -0.08 1.43
C SER A 72 4.94 1.39 0.98
N ILE A 73 5.49 2.30 1.78
CA ILE A 73 5.68 3.71 1.39
C ILE A 73 6.73 3.82 0.29
N ASN A 74 7.81 3.05 0.38
CA ASN A 74 8.86 3.00 -0.63
C ASN A 74 8.36 2.46 -1.97
N ASP A 75 7.60 1.36 -1.94
CA ASP A 75 7.01 0.77 -3.14
C ASP A 75 6.02 1.74 -3.83
N ALA A 76 5.44 2.68 -3.06
CA ALA A 76 4.57 3.73 -3.58
C ALA A 76 5.28 5.05 -3.93
N ALA A 77 6.62 5.08 -3.87
CA ALA A 77 7.46 6.24 -4.13
C ALA A 77 7.12 7.48 -3.28
N HIS A 78 6.85 7.27 -1.98
CA HIS A 78 6.50 8.32 -1.02
C HIS A 78 7.50 8.48 0.14
N ASN A 79 8.75 8.08 -0.05
CA ASN A 79 9.81 8.10 0.97
C ASN A 79 9.91 9.44 1.70
N ASP A 80 9.79 10.52 0.95
CA ASP A 80 9.90 11.89 1.45
C ASP A 80 8.82 12.23 2.48
N TYR A 81 7.75 11.45 2.60
CA TYR A 81 6.68 11.69 3.56
C TYR A 81 6.87 10.92 4.89
N LEU A 82 7.86 10.02 4.98
CA LEU A 82 8.09 9.22 6.20
C LEU A 82 8.45 10.06 7.43
N HIS A 83 8.92 11.30 7.23
CA HIS A 83 9.26 12.21 8.32
C HIS A 83 8.02 12.79 9.02
N PHE A 84 6.86 12.85 8.36
CA PHE A 84 5.68 13.46 8.95
C PHE A 84 5.19 12.68 10.19
N ARG A 85 4.94 13.38 11.27
CA ARG A 85 4.26 12.90 12.48
C ARG A 85 2.95 13.67 12.68
N LEU A 86 2.07 13.13 13.51
CA LEU A 86 0.79 13.80 13.79
C LEU A 86 1.02 15.18 14.44
N ASP A 87 2.10 15.35 15.19
CA ASP A 87 2.45 16.61 15.86
C ASP A 87 3.00 17.68 14.90
N ASP A 88 3.44 17.30 13.70
CA ASP A 88 3.88 18.24 12.66
C ASP A 88 2.72 18.82 11.85
N LEU A 89 1.52 18.26 12.00
CA LEU A 89 0.36 18.63 11.19
C LEU A 89 -0.35 19.88 11.72
N ASP A 90 -0.80 20.73 10.83
CA ASP A 90 -1.61 21.89 11.22
C ASP A 90 -3.08 21.52 11.54
N PRO A 91 -3.85 22.41 12.18
CA PRO A 91 -5.24 22.11 12.56
C PRO A 91 -6.18 21.77 11.41
N ASN A 92 -5.88 22.17 10.17
CA ASN A 92 -6.71 21.84 9.00
C ASN A 92 -6.53 20.37 8.57
N GLN A 93 -5.41 19.76 8.92
CA GLN A 93 -5.12 18.33 8.70
C GLN A 93 -5.69 17.42 9.81
N LYS A 94 -6.32 18.02 10.83
CA LYS A 94 -7.11 17.34 11.87
C LYS A 94 -6.32 16.26 12.67
N PRO A 95 -5.09 16.56 13.14
CA PRO A 95 -4.24 15.58 13.82
C PRO A 95 -4.91 14.94 15.05
N ASN A 96 -5.64 15.71 15.85
CA ASN A 96 -6.33 15.19 17.03
C ASN A 96 -7.41 14.16 16.67
N THR A 97 -8.13 14.36 15.56
CA THR A 97 -9.13 13.38 15.11
C THR A 97 -8.47 12.10 14.64
N LEU A 98 -7.35 12.19 13.92
CA LEU A 98 -6.57 11.03 13.49
C LEU A 98 -5.98 10.29 14.69
N ARG A 99 -5.45 11.01 15.68
CA ARG A 99 -4.92 10.45 16.93
C ARG A 99 -6.00 9.71 17.71
N ASN A 100 -7.16 10.32 17.90
CA ASN A 100 -8.28 9.70 18.61
C ASN A 100 -8.77 8.42 17.92
N TRP A 101 -8.86 8.45 16.59
CA TRP A 101 -9.20 7.26 15.82
C TRP A 101 -8.13 6.18 15.95
N LEU A 102 -6.85 6.52 15.82
CA LEU A 102 -5.75 5.58 16.00
C LEU A 102 -5.81 4.87 17.38
N MET A 103 -6.00 5.66 18.44
CA MET A 103 -6.07 5.10 19.79
C MET A 103 -7.26 4.14 19.96
N SER A 104 -8.40 4.42 19.31
CA SER A 104 -9.53 3.49 19.36
C SER A 104 -9.26 2.19 18.58
N LEU A 105 -8.50 2.25 17.48
CA LEU A 105 -8.08 1.05 16.74
C LEU A 105 -7.12 0.18 17.57
N VAL A 106 -6.14 0.80 18.23
CA VAL A 106 -5.19 0.09 19.10
C VAL A 106 -5.92 -0.57 20.27
N GLU A 107 -6.87 0.14 20.88
CA GLU A 107 -7.66 -0.44 21.99
C GLU A 107 -8.53 -1.60 21.52
N ALA A 108 -9.18 -1.49 20.37
CA ALA A 108 -9.95 -2.57 19.78
C ALA A 108 -9.08 -3.80 19.48
N GLN A 109 -7.87 -3.60 18.91
CA GLN A 109 -6.92 -4.68 18.63
C GLN A 109 -6.49 -5.40 19.93
N LYS A 110 -6.14 -4.64 20.98
CA LYS A 110 -5.76 -5.20 22.30
C LYS A 110 -6.85 -6.07 22.91
N ARG A 111 -8.12 -5.71 22.70
CA ARG A 111 -9.28 -6.47 23.17
C ARG A 111 -9.70 -7.61 22.25
N GLY A 112 -9.07 -7.75 21.07
CA GLY A 112 -9.53 -8.69 20.04
C GLY A 112 -10.93 -8.36 19.52
N ALA A 113 -11.34 -7.09 19.59
CA ALA A 113 -12.67 -6.63 19.22
C ALA A 113 -12.66 -5.92 17.85
N ARG A 114 -13.83 -5.86 17.21
CA ARG A 114 -14.02 -5.05 16.01
C ARG A 114 -14.11 -3.57 16.41
N PRO A 115 -13.38 -2.66 15.74
CA PRO A 115 -13.52 -1.22 15.97
C PRO A 115 -14.94 -0.74 15.61
N GLU A 116 -15.51 0.14 16.44
CA GLU A 116 -16.81 0.75 16.19
C GLU A 116 -16.78 1.64 14.93
N ILE A 117 -15.76 2.49 14.85
CA ILE A 117 -15.47 3.31 13.66
C ILE A 117 -14.37 2.62 12.88
N LEU A 118 -14.76 2.02 11.77
CA LEU A 118 -13.86 1.22 10.96
C LEU A 118 -13.05 2.07 9.98
N ASN A 119 -13.69 3.06 9.35
CA ASN A 119 -13.10 3.77 8.23
C ASN A 119 -12.87 5.25 8.54
N MET A 120 -11.86 5.83 7.90
CA MET A 120 -11.59 7.26 7.92
C MET A 120 -11.56 7.77 6.48
N LEU A 121 -12.50 8.64 6.13
CA LEU A 121 -12.58 9.29 4.83
C LEU A 121 -12.02 10.70 4.94
N MET A 122 -10.97 11.01 4.19
CA MET A 122 -10.29 12.30 4.19
C MET A 122 -10.44 13.01 2.83
N PRO A 123 -11.61 13.57 2.49
CA PRO A 123 -11.76 14.39 1.29
C PRO A 123 -11.16 15.79 1.51
N GLY A 124 -10.73 16.44 0.43
CA GLY A 124 -10.17 17.78 0.52
C GLY A 124 -9.62 18.29 -0.81
N ASN A 125 -9.38 19.59 -0.91
CA ASN A 125 -8.82 20.19 -2.11
C ASN A 125 -7.36 19.74 -2.38
N ILE A 126 -6.92 19.86 -3.63
CA ILE A 126 -5.53 19.56 -4.02
C ILE A 126 -4.58 20.41 -3.18
N GLY A 127 -3.43 19.82 -2.80
CA GLY A 127 -2.42 20.54 -2.03
C GLY A 127 -2.71 20.70 -0.53
N SER A 128 -3.87 20.24 -0.03
CA SER A 128 -4.28 20.46 1.36
C SER A 128 -3.56 19.60 2.43
N GLY A 129 -2.62 18.72 2.02
CA GLY A 129 -1.85 17.89 2.95
C GLY A 129 -2.51 16.57 3.36
N LYS A 130 -3.48 16.05 2.60
CA LYS A 130 -4.16 14.77 2.89
C LYS A 130 -3.20 13.58 2.99
N THR A 131 -2.37 13.36 1.96
CA THR A 131 -1.39 12.26 1.92
C THR A 131 -0.41 12.37 3.09
N ALA A 132 0.06 13.58 3.40
CA ALA A 132 0.92 13.81 4.58
C ALA A 132 0.21 13.44 5.90
N ALA A 133 -1.06 13.83 6.05
CA ALA A 133 -1.84 13.48 7.24
C ALA A 133 -2.08 11.96 7.36
N ALA A 134 -2.37 11.29 6.25
CA ALA A 134 -2.58 9.85 6.20
C ALA A 134 -1.30 9.05 6.48
N ILE A 135 -0.16 9.52 5.97
CA ILE A 135 1.16 8.92 6.23
C ILE A 135 1.60 9.18 7.67
N ALA A 136 1.39 10.38 8.22
CA ALA A 136 1.61 10.67 9.63
C ALA A 136 0.80 9.73 10.53
N PHE A 137 -0.48 9.52 10.22
CA PHE A 137 -1.31 8.54 10.92
C PHE A 137 -0.72 7.12 10.83
N GLY A 138 -0.31 6.67 9.63
CA GLY A 138 0.26 5.33 9.45
C GLY A 138 1.63 5.14 10.11
N ASN A 139 2.45 6.20 10.18
CA ASN A 139 3.70 6.21 10.93
C ASN A 139 3.44 5.93 12.42
N GLU A 140 2.52 6.66 13.04
CA GLU A 140 2.14 6.43 14.45
C GLU A 140 1.52 5.05 14.64
N ALA A 141 0.69 4.58 13.69
CA ALA A 141 0.10 3.24 13.74
C ALA A 141 1.15 2.14 13.77
N ALA A 142 2.17 2.23 12.91
CA ALA A 142 3.27 1.28 12.88
C ALA A 142 4.12 1.32 14.16
N GLU A 143 4.34 2.52 14.73
CA GLU A 143 5.04 2.69 16.01
C GLU A 143 4.28 2.08 17.19
N LEU A 144 2.94 2.13 17.17
CA LEU A 144 2.06 1.48 18.13
C LEU A 144 1.90 -0.03 17.87
N GLY A 145 2.66 -0.59 16.93
CA GLY A 145 2.71 -2.02 16.67
C GLY A 145 1.57 -2.55 15.80
N LEU A 146 0.80 -1.69 15.12
CA LEU A 146 -0.17 -2.15 14.11
C LEU A 146 0.56 -2.56 12.83
N TRP A 147 0.11 -3.63 12.19
CA TRP A 147 0.52 -3.93 10.82
C TRP A 147 -0.16 -2.96 9.85
N ALA A 148 0.46 -1.79 9.68
CA ALA A 148 0.01 -0.76 8.76
C ALA A 148 0.62 -0.95 7.36
N LEU A 149 -0.17 -0.71 6.32
CA LEU A 149 0.30 -0.66 4.93
C LEU A 149 -0.22 0.59 4.23
N PHE A 150 0.57 1.12 3.31
CA PHE A 150 0.20 2.21 2.41
C PHE A 150 0.15 1.71 0.96
N VAL A 151 -0.80 2.23 0.19
CA VAL A 151 -0.77 2.09 -1.27
C VAL A 151 -1.55 3.24 -1.93
N LYS A 152 -1.04 3.76 -3.04
CA LYS A 152 -1.86 4.60 -3.93
C LYS A 152 -2.90 3.73 -4.63
N HIS A 153 -4.10 4.25 -4.80
CA HIS A 153 -5.17 3.53 -5.46
C HIS A 153 -4.80 3.08 -6.88
N SER A 154 -4.20 3.97 -7.68
CA SER A 154 -3.72 3.65 -9.03
C SER A 154 -2.63 2.57 -9.02
N THR A 155 -1.68 2.64 -8.09
CA THR A 155 -0.62 1.64 -7.91
C THR A 155 -1.19 0.27 -7.55
N TYR A 156 -2.17 0.21 -6.63
CA TYR A 156 -2.87 -1.04 -6.32
C TYR A 156 -3.50 -1.64 -7.57
N LEU A 157 -4.23 -0.85 -8.36
CA LEU A 157 -4.85 -1.32 -9.59
C LEU A 157 -3.83 -1.83 -10.61
N THR A 158 -2.67 -1.17 -10.73
CA THR A 158 -1.56 -1.63 -11.55
C THR A 158 -1.05 -2.98 -11.07
N TRP A 159 -0.77 -3.15 -9.78
CA TRP A 159 -0.28 -4.42 -9.21
C TRP A 159 -1.29 -5.55 -9.25
N ARG A 160 -2.57 -5.24 -9.45
CA ARG A 160 -3.62 -6.23 -9.68
C ARG A 160 -3.63 -6.77 -11.11
N ARG A 161 -2.92 -6.13 -12.04
CA ARG A 161 -2.68 -6.68 -13.39
C ARG A 161 -1.65 -7.81 -13.31
N PRO A 162 -1.72 -8.81 -14.20
CA PRO A 162 -0.73 -9.88 -14.28
C PRO A 162 0.70 -9.34 -14.36
N ASP A 163 1.60 -9.96 -13.58
CA ASP A 163 3.05 -9.71 -13.58
C ASP A 163 3.49 -8.24 -13.41
N SER A 164 2.60 -7.40 -12.86
CA SER A 164 2.83 -5.96 -12.69
C SER A 164 3.14 -5.56 -11.23
N ALA A 165 3.08 -6.51 -10.30
CA ALA A 165 3.34 -6.28 -8.88
C ALA A 165 4.83 -6.41 -8.54
N PRO A 166 5.32 -5.68 -7.52
CA PRO A 166 6.69 -5.81 -7.05
C PRO A 166 6.95 -7.19 -6.46
N HIS A 167 8.22 -7.57 -6.36
CA HIS A 167 8.67 -8.83 -5.75
C HIS A 167 8.03 -10.08 -6.35
N SER A 168 7.65 -10.02 -7.64
CA SER A 168 6.99 -11.10 -8.36
C SER A 168 5.70 -11.61 -7.70
N MET A 169 5.05 -10.77 -6.87
CA MET A 169 3.79 -11.13 -6.23
C MET A 169 2.72 -11.42 -7.28
N LYS A 170 2.00 -12.51 -7.10
CA LYS A 170 0.81 -12.79 -7.89
C LYS A 170 -0.30 -11.85 -7.47
N ALA A 171 -1.21 -11.53 -8.39
CA ALA A 171 -2.28 -10.59 -8.11
C ALA A 171 -3.03 -10.96 -6.82
N TRP A 172 -3.39 -12.24 -6.62
CA TRP A 172 -4.11 -12.68 -5.42
C TRP A 172 -3.31 -12.43 -4.12
N GLU A 173 -1.98 -12.51 -4.15
CA GLU A 173 -1.11 -12.19 -3.01
C GLU A 173 -1.15 -10.70 -2.70
N VAL A 174 -1.17 -9.84 -3.73
CA VAL A 174 -1.35 -8.39 -3.57
C VAL A 174 -2.66 -8.10 -2.83
N ARG A 175 -3.77 -8.70 -3.28
CA ARG A 175 -5.08 -8.49 -2.62
C ARG A 175 -5.04 -8.99 -1.18
N LYS A 176 -4.54 -10.21 -0.95
CA LYS A 176 -4.45 -10.81 0.39
C LYS A 176 -3.67 -9.91 1.34
N ARG A 177 -2.49 -9.42 0.91
CA ARG A 177 -1.63 -8.52 1.69
C ARG A 177 -2.38 -7.26 2.15
N PHE A 178 -3.13 -6.61 1.25
CA PHE A 178 -3.89 -5.41 1.58
C PHE A 178 -5.21 -5.68 2.29
N VAL A 179 -5.73 -6.91 2.30
CA VAL A 179 -6.91 -7.29 3.10
C VAL A 179 -6.52 -7.63 4.53
N GLU A 180 -5.38 -8.31 4.74
CA GLU A 180 -5.01 -8.87 6.04
C GLU A 180 -4.36 -7.86 6.99
N CYS A 181 -3.80 -6.75 6.48
CA CYS A 181 -3.16 -5.74 7.33
C CYS A 181 -4.15 -5.11 8.32
N ASP A 182 -3.66 -4.83 9.53
CA ASP A 182 -4.46 -4.27 10.62
C ASP A 182 -5.09 -2.94 10.21
N VAL A 183 -4.32 -2.07 9.56
CA VAL A 183 -4.80 -0.81 9.02
C VAL A 183 -4.21 -0.55 7.63
N LEU A 184 -5.05 -0.07 6.72
CA LEU A 184 -4.65 0.29 5.35
C LEU A 184 -4.80 1.80 5.16
N VAL A 185 -3.80 2.43 4.57
CA VAL A 185 -3.91 3.75 3.97
C VAL A 185 -4.04 3.57 2.45
N LEU A 186 -5.24 3.84 1.93
CA LEU A 186 -5.52 3.84 0.49
C LEU A 186 -5.55 5.29 -0.01
N ASP A 187 -4.44 5.73 -0.56
CA ASP A 187 -4.26 7.12 -0.99
C ASP A 187 -4.85 7.37 -2.38
N GLU A 188 -5.38 8.58 -2.58
CA GLU A 188 -5.94 9.06 -3.85
C GLU A 188 -7.05 8.15 -4.42
N LEU A 189 -7.97 7.74 -3.55
CA LEU A 189 -9.12 6.93 -3.95
C LEU A 189 -9.87 7.60 -5.11
N CYS A 190 -9.97 6.86 -6.21
CA CYS A 190 -10.59 7.27 -7.46
C CYS A 190 -9.93 8.49 -8.15
N GLY A 191 -8.73 8.92 -7.72
CA GLY A 191 -8.08 10.12 -8.25
C GLY A 191 -7.72 10.04 -9.75
N GLU A 192 -7.37 8.85 -10.23
CA GLU A 192 -6.99 8.57 -11.63
C GLU A 192 -8.09 7.78 -12.39
N MET A 193 -9.31 7.75 -11.85
CA MET A 193 -10.44 7.11 -12.52
C MET A 193 -11.16 8.13 -13.39
N ASP A 194 -10.93 8.06 -14.70
CA ASP A 194 -11.66 8.85 -15.68
C ASP A 194 -13.08 8.29 -15.92
N MET A 195 -13.83 8.90 -16.84
CA MET A 195 -15.18 8.45 -17.22
C MET A 195 -15.18 7.04 -17.84
N THR A 196 -14.02 6.49 -18.20
CA THR A 196 -13.83 5.15 -18.74
C THR A 196 -13.29 4.16 -17.71
N ALA A 197 -13.27 4.55 -16.42
CA ALA A 197 -12.87 3.70 -15.31
C ALA A 197 -13.31 2.24 -15.55
N THR A 198 -12.34 1.42 -15.94
CA THR A 198 -12.63 0.10 -16.48
C THR A 198 -13.44 -0.73 -15.48
N GLU A 199 -14.29 -1.62 -15.95
CA GLU A 199 -15.01 -2.57 -15.08
C GLU A 199 -14.04 -3.29 -14.12
N PHE A 200 -12.82 -3.58 -14.60
CA PHE A 200 -11.71 -4.05 -13.80
C PHE A 200 -11.40 -3.12 -12.61
N ALA A 201 -11.12 -1.84 -12.84
CA ALA A 201 -10.77 -0.89 -11.78
C ALA A 201 -11.89 -0.76 -10.75
N ARG A 202 -13.15 -0.66 -11.19
CA ARG A 202 -14.32 -0.61 -10.30
C ARG A 202 -14.41 -1.88 -9.46
N ARG A 203 -14.37 -3.06 -10.08
CA ARG A 203 -14.47 -4.36 -9.39
C ARG A 203 -13.35 -4.55 -8.38
N GLU A 204 -12.10 -4.30 -8.78
CA GLU A 204 -10.94 -4.46 -7.91
C GLU A 204 -10.96 -3.54 -6.68
N THR A 205 -11.52 -2.35 -6.84
CA THR A 205 -11.69 -1.38 -5.74
C THR A 205 -12.80 -1.80 -4.80
N ILE A 206 -13.98 -2.14 -5.33
CA ILE A 206 -15.12 -2.63 -4.54
C ILE A 206 -14.71 -3.87 -3.76
N ASP A 207 -14.07 -4.84 -4.41
CA ASP A 207 -13.69 -6.10 -3.78
C ASP A 207 -12.71 -5.90 -2.61
N LEU A 208 -11.71 -5.01 -2.76
CA LEU A 208 -10.77 -4.70 -1.68
C LEU A 208 -11.49 -4.10 -0.48
N ILE A 209 -12.33 -3.09 -0.73
CA ILE A 209 -13.05 -2.36 0.32
C ILE A 209 -14.05 -3.29 1.02
N ASP A 210 -14.86 -4.04 0.27
CA ASP A 210 -15.85 -4.97 0.83
C ASP A 210 -15.15 -6.07 1.65
N ALA A 211 -14.03 -6.63 1.19
CA ALA A 211 -13.28 -7.64 1.94
C ALA A 211 -12.75 -7.10 3.27
N ARG A 212 -12.23 -5.86 3.29
CA ARG A 212 -11.75 -5.22 4.52
C ARG A 212 -12.90 -4.89 5.48
N ILE A 213 -14.03 -4.41 4.97
CA ILE A 213 -15.24 -4.15 5.77
C ILE A 213 -15.76 -5.43 6.40
N ALA A 214 -15.82 -6.52 5.63
CA ALA A 214 -16.26 -7.82 6.11
C ALA A 214 -15.33 -8.38 7.18
N ALA A 215 -14.00 -8.22 7.01
CA ALA A 215 -13.00 -8.64 7.97
C ALA A 215 -12.85 -7.70 9.19
N GLY A 216 -13.59 -6.58 9.24
CA GLY A 216 -13.46 -5.59 10.30
C GLY A 216 -12.06 -4.95 10.35
N ARG A 217 -11.41 -4.77 9.19
CA ARG A 217 -10.08 -4.19 9.04
C ARG A 217 -10.12 -2.70 8.67
N PRO A 218 -9.69 -1.79 9.56
CA PRO A 218 -9.76 -0.35 9.34
C PRO A 218 -9.07 0.17 8.10
N THR A 219 -9.65 1.18 7.44
CA THR A 219 -9.03 1.80 6.27
C THR A 219 -9.15 3.32 6.29
N ALA A 220 -8.02 4.00 6.09
CA ALA A 220 -7.93 5.43 5.89
C ALA A 220 -7.88 5.71 4.38
N TYR A 221 -8.80 6.51 3.88
CA TYR A 221 -8.89 6.87 2.47
C TYR A 221 -8.62 8.36 2.32
N THR A 222 -7.78 8.75 1.38
CA THR A 222 -7.72 10.15 0.92
C THR A 222 -8.41 10.27 -0.44
N THR A 223 -9.04 11.40 -0.71
CA THR A 223 -9.56 11.67 -2.05
C THR A 223 -9.64 13.16 -2.34
N ASN A 224 -9.46 13.54 -3.60
CA ASN A 224 -9.78 14.88 -4.09
C ASN A 224 -11.23 14.98 -4.57
N LEU A 225 -11.93 13.85 -4.71
CA LEU A 225 -13.29 13.80 -5.21
C LEU A 225 -14.30 14.18 -4.13
N ARG A 226 -15.44 14.69 -4.59
CA ARG A 226 -16.65 14.84 -3.78
C ARG A 226 -17.35 13.49 -3.65
N SER A 227 -18.27 13.37 -2.69
CA SER A 227 -19.10 12.16 -2.56
C SER A 227 -19.96 11.96 -3.80
N ARG A 228 -20.62 13.03 -4.28
CA ARG A 228 -21.56 13.02 -5.41
C ARG A 228 -21.27 14.20 -6.35
N ARG A 229 -21.56 14.02 -7.64
CA ARG A 229 -21.67 15.12 -8.60
C ARG A 229 -22.75 16.12 -8.18
N THR A 230 -22.52 17.42 -8.41
CA THR A 230 -23.54 18.47 -8.24
C THR A 230 -23.58 19.37 -9.48
N PRO A 231 -24.65 20.16 -9.70
CA PRO A 231 -24.70 21.11 -10.82
C PRO A 231 -23.52 22.09 -10.82
N GLU A 232 -23.05 22.50 -9.64
CA GLU A 232 -21.92 23.41 -9.47
C GLU A 232 -20.56 22.72 -9.66
N HIS A 233 -20.51 21.39 -9.55
CA HIS A 233 -19.31 20.58 -9.70
C HIS A 233 -19.64 19.33 -10.54
N PRO A 234 -19.64 19.46 -11.89
CA PRO A 234 -20.12 18.43 -12.80
C PRO A 234 -19.18 17.21 -12.93
N GLY A 235 -18.01 17.23 -12.27
CA GLY A 235 -17.12 16.07 -12.21
C GLY A 235 -17.76 14.85 -11.56
N LEU A 236 -17.23 13.66 -11.83
CA LEU A 236 -17.67 12.44 -11.13
C LEU A 236 -17.29 12.53 -9.65
N GLY A 237 -18.22 12.15 -8.77
CA GLY A 237 -17.96 11.87 -7.36
C GLY A 237 -17.63 10.40 -7.13
N VAL A 238 -17.28 10.07 -5.89
CA VAL A 238 -17.00 8.69 -5.47
C VAL A 238 -18.19 7.76 -5.75
N VAL A 239 -19.43 8.23 -5.53
CA VAL A 239 -20.65 7.44 -5.80
C VAL A 239 -20.83 7.14 -7.27
N ASP A 240 -20.53 8.11 -8.14
CA ASP A 240 -20.69 7.92 -9.58
C ASP A 240 -19.72 6.84 -10.12
N ILE A 241 -18.60 6.64 -9.42
CA ILE A 241 -17.54 5.69 -9.79
C ILE A 241 -17.77 4.32 -9.14
N LEU A 242 -18.04 4.27 -7.84
CA LEU A 242 -18.09 3.03 -7.05
C LEU A 242 -19.52 2.54 -6.73
N GLY A 243 -20.52 3.38 -6.97
CA GLY A 243 -21.93 3.08 -6.73
C GLY A 243 -22.42 3.34 -5.30
N GLU A 244 -23.73 3.52 -5.17
CA GLU A 244 -24.44 3.84 -3.92
C GLU A 244 -24.23 2.79 -2.83
N ARG A 245 -24.21 1.51 -3.19
CA ARG A 245 -24.11 0.41 -2.23
C ARG A 245 -22.80 0.44 -1.45
N LEU A 246 -21.69 0.73 -2.12
CA LEU A 246 -20.40 0.82 -1.46
C LEU A 246 -20.31 2.05 -0.55
N LEU A 247 -20.82 3.20 -1.02
CA LEU A 247 -20.85 4.41 -0.20
C LEU A 247 -21.65 4.17 1.09
N SER A 248 -22.83 3.58 1.00
CA SER A 248 -23.66 3.28 2.18
C SER A 248 -22.92 2.43 3.22
N ARG A 249 -22.13 1.44 2.78
CA ARG A 249 -21.32 0.59 3.68
C ARG A 249 -20.13 1.34 4.28
N LEU A 250 -19.48 2.18 3.49
CA LEU A 250 -18.42 3.06 3.98
C LEU A 250 -18.98 4.01 5.04
N GLU A 251 -20.07 4.71 4.74
CA GLU A 251 -20.70 5.71 5.63
C GLU A 251 -21.21 5.10 6.95
N ALA A 252 -21.73 3.87 6.94
CA ALA A 252 -22.24 3.22 8.14
C ALA A 252 -21.19 3.02 9.26
N SER A 253 -19.89 3.08 8.93
CA SER A 253 -18.80 2.90 9.89
C SER A 253 -17.61 3.83 9.62
N ALA A 254 -17.83 4.96 8.94
CA ALA A 254 -16.77 5.91 8.62
C ALA A 254 -16.88 7.22 9.41
N HIS A 255 -15.72 7.73 9.82
CA HIS A 255 -15.55 9.14 10.13
C HIS A 255 -15.15 9.91 8.88
N LEU A 256 -15.86 11.02 8.62
CA LEU A 256 -15.54 11.95 7.55
C LEU A 256 -14.74 13.13 8.11
N VAL A 257 -13.52 13.30 7.63
CA VAL A 257 -12.59 14.36 8.06
C VAL A 257 -12.20 15.19 6.85
N ARG A 258 -12.88 16.34 6.68
CA ARG A 258 -12.57 17.26 5.59
C ARG A 258 -11.25 17.99 5.87
N ILE A 259 -10.25 17.75 5.03
CA ILE A 259 -8.94 18.41 5.09
C ILE A 259 -8.90 19.50 4.00
N GLN A 260 -9.27 20.72 4.39
CA GLN A 260 -9.30 21.88 3.51
C GLN A 260 -8.28 22.91 3.98
N GLY A 261 -7.48 23.44 3.07
CA GLY A 261 -6.48 24.45 3.41
C GLY A 261 -5.72 24.95 2.19
N PRO A 262 -4.76 25.87 2.38
CA PRO A 262 -3.95 26.36 1.29
C PRO A 262 -3.17 25.23 0.62
N ASP A 263 -2.89 25.39 -0.67
CA ASP A 263 -1.97 24.48 -1.35
C ASP A 263 -0.57 24.61 -0.73
N ARG A 264 -0.07 23.51 -0.16
CA ARG A 264 1.25 23.40 0.47
C ARG A 264 2.36 23.04 -0.51
N ARG A 265 2.04 22.80 -1.78
CA ARG A 265 2.99 22.48 -2.87
C ARG A 265 3.33 23.71 -3.72
N LYS A 266 2.99 24.93 -3.25
CA LYS A 266 3.23 26.14 -4.02
C LYS A 266 4.71 26.26 -4.37
N PRO A 267 5.04 26.45 -5.65
CA PRO A 267 6.42 26.64 -6.06
C PRO A 267 6.96 27.93 -5.44
N ALA A 268 8.26 27.94 -5.14
CA ALA A 268 8.94 29.10 -4.55
C ALA A 268 8.84 30.36 -5.43
N ARG A 269 8.55 30.19 -6.73
CA ARG A 269 8.18 31.24 -7.67
C ARG A 269 6.91 30.82 -8.41
N PRO A 270 5.97 31.74 -8.71
CA PRO A 270 4.82 31.44 -9.56
C PRO A 270 5.28 30.79 -10.87
N LEU A 271 4.53 29.81 -11.36
CA LEU A 271 4.73 29.25 -12.69
C LEU A 271 4.15 30.27 -13.68
N ASP A 272 5.00 31.11 -14.24
CA ASP A 272 4.70 32.13 -15.25
C ASP A 272 5.15 31.66 -16.64
N TRP A 273 4.72 30.46 -17.03
CA TRP A 273 4.89 29.91 -18.37
C TRP A 273 3.55 29.55 -19.00
#